data_AF-A0A3B0PJR1-F1
#
_entry.id   AF-A0A3B0PJR1-F1
#
_cell.length_a   1.000
_cell.length_b   1.000
_cell.length_c   1.000
_cell.angle_alpha   90.00
_cell.angle_beta   90.00
_cell.angle_gamma   90.00
#
_symmetry.space_group_name_H-M   'P 1'
#
loop_
_entity.id
_entity.type
_entity.pdbx_description
1 polymer ?
#
loop_
_entity_poly.entity_id
_entity_poly.type
_entity_poly.pdbx_seq_one_letter_code
_entity_poly.pdbx_strand_id
1 'polypeptide(L)'
;MRIAIESLGYDPKNLEFLIIQLVRLIKNGEEFKMSKRAGTSVTLADLLDNTSSDAIRFMMLTREINTKYDFDIDEANSKDANNPVFNVQYSYARTVSLLKNLKPYKIDFEANITEKAKKIILLLDEFPELIRTIINTSKVNLLSQYLLNLSNLFNSFYAETKLIGHEYEEHYSSLVLAVQVVFKVALDLIGVNAPETM
;
A
#
# COMPACT_ATOMS: atom_id res chain seq x y z
N MET A 1 -9.82 -30.52 13.20
CA MET A 1 -8.58 -30.65 12.40
C MET A 1 -7.32 -30.61 13.25
N ARG A 2 -7.04 -29.55 14.05
CA ARG A 2 -5.84 -29.52 14.94
C ARG A 2 -5.73 -30.74 15.86
N ILE A 3 -6.82 -31.06 16.57
CA ILE A 3 -6.88 -32.26 17.44
C ILE A 3 -6.63 -33.55 16.64
N ALA A 4 -7.11 -33.63 15.41
CA ALA A 4 -6.95 -34.84 14.59
C ALA A 4 -5.49 -35.04 14.16
N ILE A 5 -4.76 -33.98 13.78
CA ILE A 5 -3.34 -34.10 13.40
C ILE A 5 -2.44 -34.39 14.61
N GLU A 6 -2.78 -33.82 15.77
CA GLU A 6 -2.11 -34.12 17.03
C GLU A 6 -2.29 -35.59 17.42
N SER A 7 -3.52 -36.12 17.31
CA SER A 7 -3.81 -37.55 17.51
C SER A 7 -3.08 -38.47 16.53
N LEU A 8 -2.65 -37.97 15.38
CA LEU A 8 -1.85 -38.71 14.38
C LEU A 8 -0.34 -38.55 14.61
N GLY A 9 0.10 -37.84 15.67
CA GLY A 9 1.50 -37.66 16.03
C GLY A 9 2.21 -36.48 15.35
N TYR A 10 1.47 -35.58 14.69
CA TYR A 10 2.04 -34.37 14.07
C TYR A 10 1.95 -33.16 15.02
N ASP A 11 2.90 -32.22 14.91
CA ASP A 11 2.83 -30.96 15.67
C ASP A 11 1.66 -30.09 15.17
N PRO A 12 0.67 -29.76 16.02
CA PRO A 12 -0.47 -28.95 15.62
C PRO A 12 -0.10 -27.51 15.22
N LYS A 13 1.09 -27.01 15.56
CA LYS A 13 1.59 -25.69 15.15
C LYS A 13 1.93 -25.61 13.66
N ASN A 14 2.17 -26.75 13.01
CA ASN A 14 2.44 -26.81 11.57
C ASN A 14 1.18 -26.59 10.71
N LEU A 15 0.02 -26.41 11.34
CA LEU A 15 -1.24 -26.11 10.65
C LEU A 15 -1.72 -24.71 11.02
N GLU A 16 -1.89 -23.85 10.03
CA GLU A 16 -2.48 -22.51 10.19
C GLU A 16 -3.78 -22.40 9.38
N PHE A 17 -4.76 -21.67 9.92
CA PHE A 17 -6.03 -21.42 9.26
C PHE A 17 -6.19 -19.92 9.01
N LEU A 18 -6.14 -19.52 7.75
CA LEU A 18 -6.48 -18.17 7.33
C LEU A 18 -7.95 -18.14 6.90
N ILE A 19 -8.78 -17.42 7.64
CA ILE A 19 -10.22 -17.31 7.37
C ILE A 19 -10.48 -15.96 6.72
N ILE A 20 -10.83 -15.99 5.44
CA ILE A 20 -11.19 -14.80 4.67
C ILE A 20 -12.73 -14.67 4.68
N GLN A 21 -13.24 -13.48 5.00
CA GLN A 21 -14.67 -13.20 4.95
C GLN A 21 -15.16 -12.96 3.52
N LEU A 22 -16.48 -13.09 3.36
CA LEU A 22 -17.14 -12.75 2.10
C LEU A 22 -17.04 -11.26 1.80
N VAL A 23 -16.81 -10.96 0.52
CA VAL A 23 -16.81 -9.61 -0.03
C VAL A 23 -18.06 -9.41 -0.87
N ARG A 24 -18.75 -8.30 -0.65
CA ARG A 24 -19.85 -7.83 -1.50
C ARG A 24 -19.31 -6.77 -2.44
N LEU A 25 -19.69 -6.83 -3.70
CA LEU A 25 -19.32 -5.83 -4.68
C LEU A 25 -20.44 -4.79 -4.76
N ILE A 26 -20.08 -3.51 -4.69
CA ILE A 26 -21.00 -2.38 -4.78
C ILE A 26 -20.64 -1.56 -6.01
N LYS A 27 -21.64 -1.13 -6.78
CA LYS A 27 -21.50 -0.21 -7.89
C LYS A 27 -22.74 0.67 -7.99
N ASN A 28 -22.53 1.97 -8.15
CA ASN A 28 -23.55 3.02 -8.10
C ASN A 28 -24.39 2.97 -6.81
N GLY A 29 -23.76 2.62 -5.68
CA GLY A 29 -24.43 2.47 -4.38
C GLY A 29 -25.33 1.22 -4.23
N GLU A 30 -25.39 0.35 -5.25
CA GLU A 30 -26.17 -0.89 -5.21
C GLU A 30 -25.27 -2.14 -5.32
N GLU A 31 -25.78 -3.28 -4.84
CA GLU A 31 -25.06 -4.55 -4.95
C GLU A 31 -24.86 -4.92 -6.43
N PHE A 32 -23.59 -4.98 -6.84
CA PHE A 32 -23.20 -5.27 -8.21
C PHE A 32 -23.51 -6.73 -8.56
N LYS A 33 -24.49 -6.94 -9.44
CA LYS A 33 -24.89 -8.24 -9.97
C LYS A 33 -24.86 -8.20 -11.50
N MET A 34 -24.37 -9.27 -12.11
CA MET A 34 -24.42 -9.42 -13.57
C MET A 34 -25.83 -9.76 -14.06
N SER A 35 -26.12 -9.27 -15.27
CA SER A 35 -27.41 -9.33 -15.96
C SER A 35 -27.96 -10.77 -16.15
N LYS A 36 -29.29 -10.87 -16.06
CA LYS A 36 -30.20 -12.03 -15.99
C LYS A 36 -30.12 -13.08 -17.13
N ARG A 37 -29.06 -13.16 -17.94
CA ARG A 37 -29.00 -14.08 -19.09
C ARG A 37 -28.28 -15.41 -18.83
N ALA A 38 -27.53 -15.57 -17.74
CA ALA A 38 -26.76 -16.81 -17.50
C ALA A 38 -26.78 -17.35 -16.06
N GLY A 39 -27.39 -16.66 -15.09
CA GLY A 39 -27.47 -17.16 -13.72
C GLY A 39 -26.15 -17.07 -12.93
N THR A 40 -26.15 -16.14 -11.98
CA THR A 40 -25.71 -16.36 -10.58
C THR A 40 -24.23 -16.52 -10.23
N SER A 41 -23.31 -15.74 -10.78
CA SER A 41 -22.11 -15.32 -10.04
C SER A 41 -21.38 -14.17 -10.74
N VAL A 42 -20.70 -13.31 -9.98
CA VAL A 42 -19.73 -12.35 -10.53
C VAL A 42 -18.37 -13.04 -10.52
N THR A 43 -17.70 -13.06 -11.66
CA THR A 43 -16.35 -13.63 -11.79
C THR A 43 -15.28 -12.57 -11.55
N LEU A 44 -14.05 -13.02 -11.30
CA LEU A 44 -12.90 -12.11 -11.23
C LEU A 44 -12.67 -11.37 -12.57
N ALA A 45 -12.96 -12.02 -13.70
CA ALA A 45 -12.87 -11.38 -15.02
C ALA A 45 -13.87 -10.22 -15.12
N ASP A 46 -15.11 -10.42 -14.68
CA ASP A 46 -16.11 -9.35 -14.66
C ASP A 46 -15.68 -8.17 -13.78
N LEU A 47 -15.01 -8.45 -12.65
CA LEU A 47 -14.47 -7.39 -11.79
C LEU A 47 -13.33 -6.63 -12.48
N LEU A 48 -12.42 -7.34 -13.15
CA LEU A 48 -11.29 -6.74 -13.89
C LEU A 48 -11.75 -5.91 -15.10
N ASP A 49 -12.90 -6.21 -15.69
CA ASP A 49 -13.51 -5.37 -16.74
C ASP A 49 -14.01 -4.02 -16.19
N ASN A 50 -14.23 -3.93 -14.87
CA ASN A 50 -14.80 -2.77 -14.21
C ASN A 50 -13.80 -1.99 -13.34
N THR A 51 -12.64 -2.55 -12.99
CA THR A 51 -11.62 -1.87 -12.19
C THR A 51 -10.22 -2.47 -12.43
N SER A 52 -9.17 -1.78 -12.00
CA SER A 52 -7.80 -2.26 -12.20
C SER A 52 -7.41 -3.35 -11.19
N SER A 53 -6.47 -4.22 -11.59
CA SER A 53 -5.90 -5.21 -10.67
C SER A 53 -5.26 -4.57 -9.44
N ASP A 54 -4.68 -3.38 -9.62
CA ASP A 54 -4.02 -2.61 -8.57
C ASP A 54 -5.03 -2.14 -7.54
N ALA A 55 -6.15 -1.58 -7.99
CA ALA A 55 -7.23 -1.16 -7.12
C ALA A 55 -7.82 -2.35 -6.37
N ILE A 56 -8.07 -3.47 -7.03
CA ILE A 56 -8.57 -4.70 -6.37
C ILE A 56 -7.61 -5.13 -5.25
N ARG A 57 -6.31 -5.30 -5.57
CA ARG A 57 -5.31 -5.77 -4.61
C ARG A 57 -5.16 -4.82 -3.44
N PHE A 58 -4.97 -3.53 -3.71
CA PHE A 58 -4.72 -2.54 -2.66
C PHE A 58 -5.95 -2.39 -1.76
N MET A 59 -7.13 -2.21 -2.34
CA MET A 59 -8.37 -1.96 -1.59
C MET A 59 -8.74 -3.16 -0.70
N MET A 60 -8.57 -4.39 -1.19
CA MET A 60 -8.78 -5.61 -0.39
C MET A 60 -7.81 -5.72 0.80
N LEU A 61 -6.60 -5.16 0.68
CA LEU A 61 -5.59 -5.16 1.74
C LEU A 61 -5.72 -4.01 2.74
N THR A 62 -6.67 -3.08 2.58
CA THR A 62 -6.86 -1.97 3.54
C THR A 62 -7.40 -2.40 4.91
N ARG A 63 -7.77 -3.68 5.07
CA ARG A 63 -8.46 -4.24 6.24
C ARG A 63 -8.02 -5.66 6.55
N GLU A 64 -8.33 -6.15 7.76
CA GLU A 64 -8.04 -7.54 8.12
C GLU A 64 -8.91 -8.53 7.31
N ILE A 65 -8.34 -9.67 6.94
CA ILE A 65 -8.98 -10.67 6.07
C ILE A 65 -10.29 -11.25 6.64
N ASN A 66 -10.46 -11.21 7.96
CA ASN A 66 -11.59 -11.76 8.67
C ASN A 66 -12.73 -10.73 8.88
N THR A 67 -12.69 -9.60 8.19
CA THR A 67 -13.72 -8.56 8.25
C THR A 67 -14.59 -8.58 7.00
N LYS A 68 -15.91 -8.41 7.18
CA LYS A 68 -16.82 -8.23 6.04
C LYS A 68 -16.43 -6.99 5.26
N TYR A 69 -16.50 -7.06 3.94
CA TYR A 69 -16.10 -5.96 3.09
C TYR A 69 -17.12 -5.72 1.98
N ASP A 70 -17.57 -4.47 1.88
CA ASP A 70 -18.26 -3.94 0.71
C ASP A 70 -17.23 -3.24 -0.17
N PHE A 71 -16.77 -3.92 -1.22
CA PHE A 71 -15.86 -3.37 -2.21
C PHE A 71 -16.66 -2.47 -3.16
N ASP A 72 -16.47 -1.16 -3.03
CA ASP A 72 -17.07 -0.18 -3.91
C ASP A 72 -16.20 0.01 -5.17
N ILE A 73 -16.76 -0.35 -6.32
CA ILE A 73 -16.09 -0.29 -7.62
C ILE A 73 -15.88 1.16 -8.07
N ASP A 74 -16.79 2.08 -7.73
CA ASP A 74 -16.68 3.47 -8.13
C ASP A 74 -15.62 4.19 -7.28
N GLU A 75 -15.56 3.90 -5.98
CA GLU A 75 -14.48 4.33 -5.10
C GLU A 75 -13.13 3.81 -5.60
N ALA A 76 -13.04 2.51 -5.91
CA ALA A 76 -11.81 1.88 -6.39
C ALA A 76 -11.26 2.53 -7.69
N ASN A 77 -12.13 3.09 -8.52
CA ASN A 77 -11.79 3.75 -9.78
C ASN A 77 -11.58 5.27 -9.67
N SER A 78 -11.90 5.87 -8.52
CA SER A 78 -11.80 7.31 -8.38
C SER A 78 -10.34 7.77 -8.42
N LYS A 79 -10.10 8.93 -9.06
CA LYS A 79 -8.76 9.50 -9.25
C LYS A 79 -8.59 10.74 -8.38
N ASP A 80 -8.87 10.58 -7.10
CA ASP A 80 -8.80 11.65 -6.12
C ASP A 80 -7.95 11.23 -4.90
N ALA A 81 -7.58 12.22 -4.08
CA ALA A 81 -6.68 12.00 -2.97
C ALA A 81 -7.25 11.09 -1.86
N ASN A 82 -8.56 10.86 -1.83
CA ASN A 82 -9.21 9.96 -0.87
C ASN A 82 -9.12 8.50 -1.33
N ASN A 83 -8.95 8.24 -2.63
CA ASN A 83 -8.68 6.89 -3.10
C ASN A 83 -7.29 6.45 -2.65
N PRO A 84 -7.18 5.36 -1.86
CA PRO A 84 -5.94 4.99 -1.22
C PRO A 84 -4.89 4.46 -2.22
N VAL A 85 -5.28 3.73 -3.27
CA VAL A 85 -4.32 3.26 -4.28
C VAL A 85 -3.81 4.41 -5.13
N PHE A 86 -4.70 5.31 -5.53
CA PHE A 86 -4.33 6.50 -6.30
C PHE A 86 -3.37 7.39 -5.51
N ASN A 87 -3.68 7.65 -4.23
CA ASN A 87 -2.84 8.46 -3.35
C ASN A 87 -1.42 7.90 -3.25
N VAL A 88 -1.27 6.60 -2.99
CA VAL A 88 0.02 5.93 -2.85
C VAL A 88 0.80 5.92 -4.16
N GLN A 89 0.17 5.55 -5.27
CA GLN A 89 0.82 5.53 -6.59
C GLN A 89 1.25 6.92 -7.03
N TYR A 90 0.43 7.94 -6.76
CA TYR A 90 0.75 9.32 -7.07
C TYR A 90 1.90 9.86 -6.20
N SER A 91 1.93 9.51 -4.90
CA SER A 91 3.06 9.81 -4.02
C SER A 91 4.35 9.17 -4.53
N TYR A 92 4.32 7.92 -4.98
CA TYR A 92 5.47 7.27 -5.60
C TYR A 92 5.91 8.00 -6.88
N ALA A 93 5.02 8.27 -7.83
CA ALA A 93 5.34 8.99 -9.06
C ALA A 93 5.97 10.38 -8.78
N ARG A 94 5.51 11.06 -7.73
CA ARG A 94 6.12 12.32 -7.27
C ARG A 94 7.57 12.15 -6.82
N THR A 95 7.91 11.07 -6.11
CA THR A 95 9.33 10.81 -5.76
C THR A 95 10.20 10.67 -7.00
N VAL A 96 9.71 9.97 -8.03
CA VAL A 96 10.40 9.79 -9.32
C VAL A 96 10.63 11.14 -9.99
N SER A 97 9.58 11.98 -10.06
CA SER A 97 9.69 13.32 -10.63
C SER A 97 10.67 14.21 -9.86
N LEU A 98 10.66 14.16 -8.52
CA LEU A 98 11.57 14.95 -7.70
C LEU A 98 13.03 14.56 -7.89
N LEU A 99 13.34 13.26 -7.89
CA LEU A 99 14.72 12.79 -8.07
C LEU A 99 15.30 13.13 -9.45
N LYS A 100 14.47 13.37 -10.46
CA LYS A 100 14.91 13.89 -11.77
C LYS A 100 15.38 15.34 -11.72
N ASN A 101 14.88 16.12 -10.76
CA ASN A 101 15.10 17.57 -10.66
C ASN A 101 16.00 17.98 -9.49
N LEU A 102 16.12 17.13 -8.46
CA LEU A 102 16.99 17.38 -7.32
C LEU A 102 18.45 17.12 -7.66
N LYS A 103 19.35 17.79 -6.93
CA LYS A 103 20.77 17.45 -6.94
C LYS A 103 21.00 15.96 -6.60
N PRO A 104 22.11 15.38 -7.08
CA PRO A 104 22.51 14.03 -6.68
C PRO A 104 22.53 13.89 -5.16
N TYR A 105 22.04 12.75 -4.68
CA TYR A 105 22.02 12.48 -3.26
C TYR A 105 23.44 12.42 -2.69
N LYS A 106 23.60 12.89 -1.45
CA LYS A 106 24.85 12.76 -0.69
C LYS A 106 24.54 12.17 0.68
N ILE A 107 25.29 11.14 1.06
CA ILE A 107 25.19 10.55 2.40
C ILE A 107 26.11 11.36 3.30
N ASP A 108 25.51 12.26 4.07
CA ASP A 108 26.20 13.12 5.01
C ASP A 108 25.28 13.37 6.22
N PHE A 109 25.83 13.20 7.42
CA PHE A 109 25.09 13.08 8.68
C PHE A 109 24.89 14.43 9.39
N GLU A 110 25.49 15.52 8.89
CA GLU A 110 25.48 16.84 9.54
C GLU A 110 24.35 17.77 9.03
N ALA A 111 23.22 17.22 8.59
CA ALA A 111 22.11 18.00 8.05
C ALA A 111 21.12 18.49 9.10
N ASN A 112 20.73 19.77 9.02
CA ASN A 112 19.58 20.28 9.76
C ASN A 112 18.28 20.04 8.99
N ILE A 113 17.64 18.91 9.28
CA ILE A 113 16.38 18.49 8.63
C ILE A 113 15.13 18.93 9.42
N THR A 114 14.03 19.17 8.71
CA THR A 114 12.75 19.56 9.33
C THR A 114 12.15 18.44 10.20
N GLU A 115 11.28 18.80 11.14
CA GLU A 115 10.54 17.83 11.96
C GLU A 115 9.70 16.85 11.11
N LYS A 116 9.16 17.30 9.98
CA LYS A 116 8.45 16.41 9.05
C LYS A 116 9.38 15.40 8.38
N ALA A 117 10.58 15.83 7.97
CA ALA A 117 11.59 14.91 7.46
C ALA A 117 11.99 13.87 8.52
N LYS A 118 12.19 14.28 9.78
CA LYS A 118 12.49 13.35 10.90
C LYS A 118 11.39 12.30 11.08
N LYS A 119 10.12 12.69 11.03
CA LYS A 119 8.99 11.74 11.12
C LYS A 119 9.01 10.70 9.99
N ILE A 120 9.35 11.10 8.77
CA ILE A 120 9.49 10.17 7.65
C ILE A 120 10.65 9.21 7.92
N ILE A 121 11.81 9.71 8.36
CA ILE A 121 12.98 8.86 8.67
C ILE A 121 12.62 7.80 9.71
N LEU A 122 11.96 8.19 10.80
CA LEU A 122 11.51 7.25 11.83
C LEU A 122 10.55 6.20 11.26
N LEU A 123 9.59 6.61 10.42
CA LEU A 123 8.68 5.66 9.77
C LEU A 123 9.42 4.71 8.82
N LEU A 124 10.44 5.19 8.10
CA LEU A 124 11.26 4.33 7.22
C LEU A 124 12.06 3.31 8.03
N ASP A 125 12.57 3.69 9.20
CA ASP A 125 13.29 2.81 10.13
C ASP A 125 12.41 1.69 10.69
N GLU A 126 11.10 1.92 10.83
CA GLU A 126 10.13 0.91 11.27
C GLU A 126 9.85 -0.17 10.20
N PHE A 127 10.16 0.08 8.92
CA PHE A 127 9.79 -0.80 7.81
C PHE A 127 10.31 -2.25 7.95
N PRO A 128 11.59 -2.51 8.31
CA PRO A 128 12.08 -3.88 8.45
C PRO A 128 11.36 -4.66 9.56
N GLU A 129 11.02 -4.01 10.68
CA GLU A 129 10.31 -4.65 11.78
C GLU A 129 8.84 -4.91 11.44
N LEU A 130 8.22 -4.00 10.69
CA LEU A 130 6.90 -4.23 10.09
C LEU A 130 6.91 -5.49 9.21
N ILE A 131 7.92 -5.66 8.34
CA ILE A 131 8.03 -6.87 7.50
C ILE A 131 8.16 -8.13 8.36
N ARG A 132 8.98 -8.13 9.42
CA ARG A 132 9.09 -9.25 10.37
C ARG A 132 7.75 -9.56 11.03
N THR A 133 7.01 -8.52 11.43
CA THR A 133 5.68 -8.66 12.00
C THR A 133 4.72 -9.32 11.01
N ILE A 134 4.71 -8.90 9.75
CA ILE A 134 3.86 -9.49 8.71
C ILE A 134 4.22 -10.96 8.48
N ILE A 135 5.51 -11.30 8.42
CA ILE A 135 5.97 -12.69 8.27
C ILE A 135 5.45 -13.58 9.41
N ASN A 136 5.48 -13.09 10.65
CA ASN A 136 5.08 -13.87 11.82
C ASN A 136 3.56 -13.96 12.03
N THR A 137 2.80 -13.03 11.46
CA THR A 137 1.35 -12.88 11.77
C THR A 137 0.44 -13.04 10.57
N SER A 138 0.98 -13.12 9.36
CA SER A 138 0.23 -13.11 8.10
C SER A 138 -0.69 -11.89 7.91
N LYS A 139 -0.48 -10.81 8.68
CA LYS A 139 -1.27 -9.57 8.63
C LYS A 139 -0.80 -8.63 7.51
N VAL A 140 -0.97 -9.07 6.25
CA VAL A 140 -0.52 -8.32 5.06
C VAL A 140 -1.15 -6.92 4.96
N ASN A 141 -2.33 -6.71 5.57
CA ASN A 141 -3.00 -5.42 5.57
C ASN A 141 -2.17 -4.29 6.22
N LEU A 142 -1.28 -4.61 7.15
CA LEU A 142 -0.39 -3.64 7.78
C LEU A 142 0.51 -2.92 6.77
N LEU A 143 0.87 -3.57 5.66
CA LEU A 143 1.70 -2.99 4.62
C LEU A 143 0.96 -1.88 3.85
N SER A 144 -0.33 -2.05 3.58
CA SER A 144 -1.16 -1.01 2.94
C SER A 144 -1.33 0.21 3.87
N GLN A 145 -1.55 -0.02 5.16
CA GLN A 145 -1.68 1.03 6.17
C GLN A 145 -0.37 1.82 6.31
N TYR A 146 0.77 1.12 6.29
CA TYR A 146 2.08 1.73 6.26
C TYR A 146 2.28 2.61 5.02
N LEU A 147 1.94 2.11 3.82
CA LEU A 147 2.03 2.87 2.58
C LEU A 147 1.16 4.14 2.58
N LEU A 148 -0.04 4.07 3.15
CA LEU A 148 -0.93 5.23 3.31
C LEU A 148 -0.34 6.25 4.28
N ASN A 149 0.21 5.80 5.41
CA ASN A 149 0.87 6.69 6.37
C ASN A 149 2.10 7.37 5.73
N LEU A 150 2.95 6.60 5.04
CA LEU A 150 4.11 7.13 4.35
C LEU A 150 3.72 8.17 3.28
N SER A 151 2.68 7.90 2.51
CA SER A 151 2.15 8.84 1.50
C SER A 151 1.67 10.14 2.13
N ASN A 152 0.92 10.06 3.23
CA ASN A 152 0.45 11.23 3.96
C ASN A 152 1.59 12.07 4.54
N LEU A 153 2.55 11.44 5.21
CA LEU A 153 3.72 12.14 5.75
C LEU A 153 4.56 12.77 4.64
N PHE A 154 4.82 12.04 3.55
CA PHE A 154 5.59 12.53 2.42
C PHE A 154 4.92 13.71 1.72
N ASN A 155 3.62 13.61 1.44
CA ASN A 155 2.86 14.69 0.81
C ASN A 155 2.82 15.95 1.70
N SER A 156 2.67 15.77 3.01
CA SER A 156 2.70 16.87 3.98
C SER A 156 4.08 17.52 4.09
N PHE A 157 5.15 16.73 4.02
CA PHE A 157 6.53 17.20 3.97
C PHE A 157 6.80 18.02 2.71
N TYR A 158 6.43 17.48 1.55
CA TYR A 158 6.59 18.14 0.25
C TYR A 158 5.82 19.46 0.16
N ALA A 159 4.61 19.52 0.71
CA ALA A 159 3.79 20.73 0.67
C ALA A 159 4.39 21.92 1.47
N GLU A 160 5.19 21.65 2.50
CA GLU A 160 5.72 22.68 3.40
C GLU A 160 7.21 22.95 3.22
N THR A 161 7.97 21.96 2.72
CA THR A 161 9.42 22.09 2.53
C THR A 161 9.75 22.23 1.05
N LYS A 162 10.23 23.41 0.65
CA LYS A 162 10.77 23.61 -0.70
C LYS A 162 12.08 22.82 -0.84
N LEU A 163 12.10 21.78 -1.65
CA LEU A 163 13.27 20.89 -1.78
C LEU A 163 14.30 21.42 -2.78
N ILE A 164 13.85 21.82 -3.99
CA ILE A 164 14.73 22.28 -5.07
C ILE A 164 15.30 23.65 -4.72
N GLY A 165 16.63 23.77 -4.77
CA GLY A 165 17.36 24.99 -4.39
C GLY A 165 17.47 25.21 -2.89
N HIS A 166 17.12 24.23 -2.06
CA HIS A 166 17.32 24.29 -0.62
C HIS A 166 18.82 24.15 -0.27
N GLU A 167 19.27 24.74 0.84
CA GLU A 167 20.66 24.59 1.32
C GLU A 167 21.04 23.10 1.51
N TYR A 168 20.19 22.31 2.15
CA TYR A 168 20.31 20.85 2.31
C TYR A 168 19.66 20.00 1.20
N GLU A 169 19.58 20.49 -0.04
CA GLU A 169 18.92 19.78 -1.15
C GLU A 169 19.44 18.34 -1.35
N GLU A 170 20.75 18.11 -1.26
CA GLU A 170 21.36 16.79 -1.44
C GLU A 170 20.93 15.79 -0.35
N HIS A 171 20.70 16.27 0.88
CA HIS A 171 20.21 15.43 1.98
C HIS A 171 18.73 15.09 1.81
N TYR A 172 17.92 16.05 1.34
CA TYR A 172 16.54 15.78 0.99
C TYR A 172 16.43 14.83 -0.21
N SER A 173 17.37 14.90 -1.16
CA SER A 173 17.48 13.93 -2.26
C SER A 173 17.70 12.50 -1.71
N SER A 174 18.59 12.33 -0.73
CA SER A 174 18.77 11.04 -0.03
C SER A 174 17.49 10.54 0.65
N LEU A 175 16.74 11.43 1.31
CA LEU A 175 15.46 11.07 1.94
C LEU A 175 14.40 10.67 0.90
N VAL A 176 14.26 11.44 -0.18
CA VAL A 176 13.31 11.14 -1.26
C VAL A 176 13.65 9.80 -1.92
N LEU A 177 14.93 9.48 -2.10
CA LEU A 177 15.38 8.18 -2.60
C LEU A 177 15.00 7.04 -1.64
N ALA A 178 15.22 7.20 -0.34
CA ALA A 178 14.84 6.19 0.64
C ALA A 178 13.32 5.94 0.65
N VAL A 179 12.51 7.01 0.58
CA VAL A 179 11.05 6.92 0.44
C VAL A 179 10.66 6.19 -0.85
N GLN A 180 11.28 6.53 -1.99
CA GLN A 180 11.01 5.88 -3.27
C GLN A 180 11.31 4.37 -3.22
N VAL A 181 12.44 3.98 -2.63
CA VAL A 181 12.84 2.57 -2.49
C VAL A 181 11.81 1.81 -1.65
N VAL A 182 11.42 2.35 -0.49
CA VAL A 182 10.43 1.69 0.37
C VAL A 182 9.07 1.58 -0.31
N PHE A 183 8.60 2.64 -1.00
CA PHE A 183 7.38 2.55 -1.80
C PHE A 183 7.45 1.43 -2.83
N LYS A 184 8.53 1.38 -3.63
CA LYS A 184 8.69 0.39 -4.70
C LYS A 184 8.67 -1.02 -4.13
N VAL A 185 9.48 -1.28 -3.10
CA VAL A 185 9.55 -2.60 -2.45
C VAL A 185 8.19 -2.99 -1.86
N ALA A 186 7.53 -2.09 -1.14
CA ALA A 186 6.24 -2.38 -0.51
C ALA A 186 5.11 -2.63 -1.52
N LEU A 187 5.06 -1.85 -2.61
CA LEU A 187 4.10 -2.01 -3.70
C LEU A 187 4.32 -3.33 -4.45
N ASP A 188 5.58 -3.66 -4.75
CA ASP A 188 5.95 -4.93 -5.39
C ASP A 188 5.53 -6.14 -4.53
N LEU A 189 5.71 -6.06 -3.20
CA LEU A 189 5.33 -7.12 -2.25
C LEU A 189 3.81 -7.40 -2.24
N ILE A 190 2.97 -6.40 -2.50
CA ILE A 190 1.50 -6.56 -2.57
C ILE A 190 0.99 -6.70 -4.01
N GLY A 191 1.89 -6.75 -4.99
CA GLY A 191 1.56 -6.89 -6.41
C GLY A 191 0.79 -5.70 -6.99
N VAL A 192 1.05 -4.49 -6.50
CA VAL A 192 0.48 -3.24 -7.01
C VAL A 192 1.57 -2.51 -7.78
N ASN A 193 1.27 -1.95 -8.95
CA ASN A 193 2.29 -1.26 -9.73
C ASN A 193 2.76 0.02 -9.03
N ALA A 194 4.04 0.34 -9.20
CA ALA A 194 4.67 1.60 -8.84
C ALA A 194 4.91 2.43 -10.11
N PRO A 195 3.95 3.26 -10.57
CA PRO A 195 4.06 3.96 -11.84
C PRO A 195 5.05 5.12 -11.78
N GLU A 196 5.92 5.23 -12.78
CA GLU A 196 6.88 6.36 -12.86
C GLU A 196 6.20 7.71 -13.15
N THR A 197 4.98 7.67 -13.69
CA THR A 197 4.15 8.83 -14.05
C THR A 197 2.68 8.51 -13.81
N MET A 198 1.91 9.46 -13.29
CA MET A 198 0.47 9.36 -13.00
C MET A 198 -0.29 10.55 -13.55
#